data_AF-A0A962FFR8-F1
#
_entry.id   AF-A0A962FFR8-F1
#
_cell.length_a   1.000
_cell.length_b   1.000
_cell.length_c   1.000
_cell.angle_alpha   90.00
_cell.angle_beta   90.00
_cell.angle_gamma   90.00
#
_symmetry.space_group_name_H-M   'P 1'
#
loop_
_entity.id
_entity.type
_entity.pdbx_description
1 polymer ?
#
loop_
_entity_poly.entity_id
_entity_poly.type
_entity_poly.pdbx_seq_one_letter_code
_entity_poly.pdbx_strand_id
1 'polypeptide(L)'
;MKLDSAVARWSRGRAFMYTPTHPRPQVMFDVARLAMGTAGLQAQALDTDDYAVDDLSRDYILPVYPPLAELYGLAGSTVLKLAHYRFSHGVGEMLTLKDYIARSFAHYAGRRREQLVHDRIDQWLGDDEICRTLGLLSAEEMKRRALAR
;
A
#
# COMPACT_ATOMS: atom_id res chain seq x y z
N MET A 1 3.12 21.22 8.88
CA MET A 1 3.45 20.00 9.65
C MET A 1 4.46 19.19 8.85
N LYS A 2 5.66 18.94 9.39
CA LYS A 2 6.68 18.10 8.73
C LYS A 2 6.53 16.66 9.22
N LEU A 3 6.57 15.68 8.32
CA LEU A 3 6.32 14.26 8.63
C LEU A 3 7.55 13.37 8.41
N ASP A 4 8.66 13.90 7.92
CA ASP A 4 9.84 13.14 7.49
C ASP A 4 10.36 12.19 8.59
N SER A 5 10.46 12.68 9.82
CA SER A 5 10.89 11.89 10.97
C SER A 5 9.87 10.82 11.37
N ALA A 6 8.58 11.12 11.24
CA ALA A 6 7.50 10.19 11.51
C ALA A 6 7.48 9.06 10.48
N VAL A 7 7.59 9.39 9.19
CA VAL A 7 7.69 8.42 8.09
C VAL A 7 8.92 7.51 8.26
N ALA A 8 10.08 8.08 8.61
CA ALA A 8 11.28 7.30 8.87
C ALA A 8 11.09 6.32 10.06
N ARG A 9 10.34 6.72 11.09
CA ARG A 9 10.00 5.86 12.23
C ARG A 9 9.01 4.78 11.85
N TRP A 10 7.94 5.12 11.14
CA TRP A 10 6.91 4.19 10.69
C TRP A 10 7.45 3.12 9.74
N SER A 11 8.45 3.48 8.95
CA SER A 11 9.12 2.56 8.01
C SER A 11 9.98 1.51 8.72
N ARG A 12 10.27 1.67 10.02
CA ARG A 12 11.00 0.67 10.80
C ARG A 12 10.00 -0.36 11.36
N GLY A 13 10.06 -1.59 10.85
CA GLY A 13 9.35 -2.74 11.43
C GLY A 13 8.31 -3.36 10.50
N ARG A 14 7.08 -2.83 10.50
CA ARG A 14 5.96 -3.35 9.67
C ARG A 14 5.47 -2.27 8.71
N ALA A 15 4.82 -2.69 7.61
CA ALA A 15 4.15 -1.75 6.72
C ALA A 15 3.15 -0.89 7.51
N PHE A 16 3.32 0.43 7.51
CA PHE A 16 2.52 1.35 8.30
C PHE A 16 1.19 1.75 7.64
N MET A 17 0.94 1.23 6.44
CA MET A 17 -0.29 1.38 5.68
C MET A 17 -0.88 -0.01 5.34
N TYR A 18 -2.20 -0.13 5.32
CA TYR A 18 -2.94 -1.28 4.78
C TYR A 18 -3.09 -1.21 3.26
N THR A 19 -3.32 0.00 2.76
CA THR A 19 -3.41 0.39 1.34
C THR A 19 -2.75 1.76 1.19
N PRO A 20 -2.49 2.29 -0.02
CA PRO A 20 -1.92 3.63 -0.19
C PRO A 20 -2.69 4.76 0.52
N THR A 21 -3.98 4.55 0.82
CA THR A 21 -4.85 5.52 1.47
C THR A 21 -5.31 5.14 2.87
N HIS A 22 -5.07 3.90 3.33
CA HIS A 22 -5.53 3.40 4.62
C HIS A 22 -4.36 3.20 5.58
N PRO A 23 -4.01 4.20 6.39
CA PRO A 23 -2.98 4.07 7.42
C PRO A 23 -3.39 3.10 8.52
N ARG A 24 -2.39 2.53 9.20
CA ARG A 24 -2.61 1.82 10.46
C ARG A 24 -2.86 2.79 11.62
N PRO A 25 -3.48 2.35 12.73
CA PRO A 25 -3.82 3.23 13.85
C PRO A 25 -2.66 4.09 14.36
N GLN A 26 -1.45 3.54 14.49
CA GLN A 26 -0.31 4.30 15.01
C GLN A 26 0.03 5.54 14.16
N VAL A 27 -0.16 5.46 12.84
CA VAL A 27 0.08 6.60 11.93
C VAL A 27 -0.95 7.69 12.18
N MET A 28 -2.22 7.31 12.36
CA MET A 28 -3.30 8.25 12.67
C MET A 28 -3.06 8.96 14.00
N PHE A 29 -2.65 8.21 15.04
CA PHE A 29 -2.33 8.79 16.34
C PHE A 29 -1.15 9.76 16.29
N ASP A 30 -0.08 9.39 15.59
CA ASP A 30 1.09 10.24 15.45
C ASP A 30 0.75 11.54 14.69
N VAL A 31 -0.02 11.46 13.62
CA VAL A 31 -0.50 12.65 12.88
C VAL A 31 -1.40 13.52 13.77
N ALA A 32 -2.31 12.92 14.53
CA ALA A 32 -3.17 13.65 15.46
C ALA A 32 -2.35 14.39 16.55
N ARG A 33 -1.33 13.73 17.13
CA ARG A 33 -0.41 14.35 18.10
C ARG A 33 0.34 15.55 17.52
N LEU A 34 0.84 15.42 16.29
CA LEU A 34 1.53 16.51 15.60
C LEU A 34 0.57 17.68 15.29
N ALA A 35 -0.67 17.38 14.88
CA ALA A 35 -1.70 18.38 14.65
C ALA A 35 -2.09 19.11 15.94
N MET A 36 -2.29 18.39 17.05
CA MET A 36 -2.55 18.96 18.37
C MET A 36 -1.42 19.89 18.82
N GLY A 37 -0.16 19.45 18.71
CA GLY A 37 1.00 20.28 19.05
C GLY A 37 1.08 21.54 18.21
N THR A 38 0.74 21.46 16.91
CA THR A 38 0.66 22.62 16.01
C THR A 38 -0.44 23.60 16.45
N ALA A 39 -1.52 23.11 17.03
CA ALA A 39 -2.62 23.90 17.57
C ALA A 39 -2.37 24.42 19.00
N GLY A 40 -1.20 24.18 19.59
CA GLY A 40 -0.90 24.55 20.99
C GLY A 40 -1.55 23.66 22.04
N LEU A 41 -2.11 22.51 21.63
CA LEU A 41 -2.69 21.51 22.52
C LEU A 41 -1.65 20.47 22.95
N GLN A 42 -1.75 20.00 24.18
CA GLN A 42 -0.91 18.92 24.69
C GLN A 42 -1.64 17.59 24.54
N ALA A 43 -1.04 16.65 23.79
CA ALA A 43 -1.53 15.29 23.72
C ALA A 43 -1.20 14.53 25.00
N GLN A 44 -2.10 13.65 25.44
CA GLN A 44 -1.83 12.78 26.58
C GLN A 44 -0.73 11.74 26.23
N ALA A 45 0.14 11.49 27.21
CA ALA A 45 1.17 10.46 27.13
C ALA A 45 0.55 9.08 27.44
N LEU A 46 -0.08 8.51 26.43
CA LEU A 46 -0.71 7.18 26.46
C LEU A 46 -0.06 6.23 25.45
N ASP A 47 -0.05 4.94 25.76
CA ASP A 47 0.22 3.92 24.77
C ASP A 47 -0.98 3.86 23.82
N THR A 48 -0.72 4.03 22.53
CA THR A 48 -1.79 4.09 21.53
C THR A 48 -2.36 2.72 21.23
N ASP A 49 -1.60 1.65 21.46
CA ASP A 49 -2.04 0.29 21.16
C ASP A 49 -3.17 -0.14 22.11
N ASP A 50 -3.17 0.36 23.36
CA ASP A 50 -4.24 0.12 24.35
C ASP A 50 -5.60 0.71 23.94
N TYR A 51 -5.60 1.73 23.07
CA TYR A 51 -6.80 2.48 22.68
C TYR A 51 -7.04 2.47 21.16
N ALA A 52 -6.28 1.65 20.42
CA ALA A 52 -6.34 1.61 18.98
C ALA A 52 -7.68 1.04 18.50
N VAL A 53 -8.51 1.89 17.90
CA VAL A 53 -9.65 1.45 17.09
C VAL A 53 -9.16 1.32 15.65
N ASP A 54 -9.15 0.10 15.13
CA ASP A 54 -8.62 -0.21 13.80
C ASP A 54 -9.72 -0.45 12.76
N ASP A 55 -10.55 0.57 12.54
CA ASP A 55 -11.65 0.48 11.57
C ASP A 55 -11.18 0.39 10.12
N LEU A 56 -10.01 0.97 9.81
CA LEU A 56 -9.44 0.92 8.47
C LEU A 56 -8.98 -0.51 8.09
N SER A 57 -8.66 -1.35 9.07
CA SER A 57 -8.39 -2.76 8.82
C SER A 57 -9.60 -3.54 8.30
N ARG A 58 -10.83 -3.02 8.43
CA ARG A 58 -12.04 -3.64 7.88
C ARG A 58 -12.05 -3.61 6.36
N ASP A 59 -11.31 -2.71 5.74
CA ASP A 59 -11.17 -2.62 4.30
C ASP A 59 -10.16 -3.66 3.75
N TYR A 60 -9.78 -3.55 2.48
CA TYR A 60 -8.72 -4.33 1.88
C TYR A 60 -7.39 -4.16 2.64
N ILE A 61 -6.66 -5.25 2.82
CA ILE A 61 -5.26 -5.21 3.25
C ILE A 61 -4.43 -5.77 2.11
N LEU A 62 -3.58 -4.92 1.54
CA LEU A 62 -2.66 -5.29 0.46
C LEU A 62 -1.35 -5.78 1.07
N PRO A 63 -0.79 -6.90 0.58
CA PRO A 63 0.49 -7.37 1.03
C PRO A 63 1.63 -6.54 0.41
N VAL A 64 2.74 -6.44 1.13
CA VAL A 64 4.01 -6.09 0.52
C VAL A 64 4.62 -7.39 -0.01
N TYR A 65 4.86 -7.47 -1.32
CA TYR A 65 5.40 -8.69 -1.92
C TYR A 65 6.81 -9.00 -1.42
N PRO A 66 7.19 -10.28 -1.30
CA PRO A 66 8.45 -10.67 -0.66
C PRO A 66 9.70 -9.94 -1.19
N PRO A 67 9.90 -9.77 -2.52
CA PRO A 67 11.08 -9.06 -3.01
C PRO A 67 11.14 -7.59 -2.58
N LEU A 68 9.99 -6.93 -2.47
CA LEU A 68 9.93 -5.55 -1.98
C LEU A 68 10.07 -5.50 -0.45
N ALA A 69 9.45 -6.44 0.25
CA ALA A 69 9.50 -6.51 1.71
C ALA A 69 10.94 -6.70 2.20
N GLU A 70 11.74 -7.53 1.53
CA GLU A 70 13.15 -7.75 1.83
C GLU A 70 13.96 -6.44 1.75
N LEU A 71 13.77 -5.64 0.70
CA LEU A 71 14.45 -4.35 0.52
C LEU A 71 14.18 -3.37 1.67
N TYR A 72 13.02 -3.48 2.31
CA TYR A 72 12.59 -2.59 3.39
C TYR A 72 12.69 -3.24 4.78
N GLY A 73 13.24 -4.46 4.89
CA GLY A 73 13.33 -5.18 6.17
C GLY A 73 11.97 -5.53 6.77
N LEU A 74 10.96 -5.75 5.92
CA LEU A 74 9.60 -6.11 6.31
C LEU A 74 9.33 -7.61 6.11
N ALA A 75 8.33 -8.13 6.80
CA ALA A 75 7.77 -9.44 6.49
C ALA A 75 6.90 -9.34 5.22
N GLY A 76 7.28 -10.07 4.17
CA GLY A 76 6.53 -10.12 2.91
C GLY A 76 5.36 -11.10 2.96
N SER A 77 4.39 -10.90 2.07
CA SER A 77 3.26 -11.82 1.89
C SER A 77 2.75 -11.78 0.45
N THR A 78 1.96 -12.77 0.08
CA THR A 78 1.19 -12.81 -1.17
C THR A 78 -0.30 -13.00 -0.89
N VAL A 79 -0.72 -12.90 0.37
CA VAL A 79 -2.11 -13.04 0.81
C VAL A 79 -2.75 -11.67 0.87
N LEU A 80 -3.92 -11.52 0.25
CA LEU A 80 -4.71 -10.30 0.25
C LEU A 80 -5.94 -10.50 1.14
N LYS A 81 -6.28 -9.52 1.98
CA LYS A 81 -7.58 -9.49 2.67
C LYS A 81 -8.57 -8.68 1.85
N LEU A 82 -9.79 -9.19 1.69
CA LEU A 82 -10.92 -8.44 1.12
C LEU A 82 -11.64 -7.61 2.18
N ALA A 83 -12.23 -6.51 1.74
CA ALA A 83 -13.06 -5.67 2.59
C ALA A 83 -14.20 -6.47 3.24
N HIS A 84 -14.40 -6.23 4.53
CA HIS A 84 -15.37 -6.89 5.38
C HIS A 84 -15.98 -5.91 6.38
N TYR A 85 -17.03 -5.21 5.96
CA TYR A 85 -17.71 -4.19 6.79
C TYR A 85 -18.86 -4.74 7.64
N ARG A 86 -19.17 -6.04 7.53
CA ARG A 86 -20.25 -6.66 8.30
C ARG A 86 -19.74 -7.04 9.69
N PHE A 87 -20.62 -6.98 10.70
CA PHE A 87 -20.33 -7.58 11.99
C PHE A 87 -20.25 -9.10 11.82
N SER A 88 -19.07 -9.67 12.00
CA SER A 88 -18.86 -11.11 12.00
C SER A 88 -17.78 -11.49 13.00
N HIS A 89 -17.72 -12.78 13.34
CA HIS A 89 -16.67 -13.34 14.19
C HIS A 89 -15.36 -13.61 13.44
N GLY A 90 -15.29 -13.31 12.14
CA GLY A 90 -14.12 -13.54 11.29
C GLY A 90 -13.43 -12.25 10.85
N VAL A 91 -12.20 -12.39 10.36
CA VAL A 91 -11.39 -11.26 9.87
C VAL A 91 -11.66 -10.91 8.40
N GLY A 92 -12.64 -11.53 7.76
CA GLY A 92 -12.94 -11.38 6.33
C GLY A 92 -12.34 -12.49 5.44
N GLU A 93 -12.62 -12.40 4.14
CA GLU A 93 -12.09 -13.34 3.15
C GLU A 93 -10.63 -13.01 2.83
N MET A 94 -9.81 -14.05 2.71
CA MET A 94 -8.41 -13.96 2.30
C MET A 94 -8.23 -14.61 0.93
N LEU A 95 -7.53 -13.93 0.02
CA LEU A 95 -7.20 -14.44 -1.29
C LEU A 95 -5.72 -14.79 -1.39
N THR A 96 -5.44 -15.90 -2.08
CA THR A 96 -4.09 -16.11 -2.60
C THR A 96 -3.82 -15.10 -3.72
N LEU A 97 -2.54 -14.85 -4.03
CA LEU A 97 -2.17 -14.01 -5.17
C LEU A 97 -2.77 -14.52 -6.49
N LYS A 98 -2.83 -15.85 -6.67
CA LYS A 98 -3.43 -16.45 -7.86
C LYS A 98 -4.92 -16.12 -7.96
N ASP A 99 -5.66 -16.25 -6.86
CA ASP A 99 -7.10 -15.94 -6.84
C ASP A 99 -7.33 -14.44 -7.06
N TYR A 100 -6.53 -13.59 -6.45
CA TYR A 100 -6.61 -12.15 -6.64
C TYR A 100 -6.36 -11.73 -8.09
N ILE A 101 -5.31 -12.27 -8.72
CA ILE A 101 -5.00 -12.00 -10.13
C ILE A 101 -6.15 -12.48 -11.02
N ALA A 102 -6.63 -13.71 -10.83
CA ALA A 102 -7.73 -14.26 -11.62
C ALA A 102 -9.00 -13.41 -11.51
N ARG A 103 -9.39 -12.99 -10.30
CA ARG A 103 -10.54 -12.10 -10.06
C ARG A 103 -10.33 -10.71 -10.67
N SER A 104 -9.12 -10.17 -10.60
CA SER A 104 -8.79 -8.88 -11.21
C SER A 104 -8.95 -8.92 -12.73
N PHE A 105 -8.40 -9.94 -13.40
CA PHE A 105 -8.55 -10.10 -14.85
C PHE A 105 -10.00 -10.37 -15.25
N ALA A 106 -10.75 -11.16 -14.48
CA ALA A 106 -12.18 -11.34 -14.71
C ALA A 106 -12.95 -10.01 -14.61
N HIS A 107 -12.60 -9.14 -13.67
CA HIS A 107 -13.19 -7.81 -13.55
C HIS A 107 -12.88 -6.94 -14.78
N TYR A 108 -11.62 -6.93 -15.24
CA TYR A 108 -11.21 -6.16 -16.42
C TYR A 108 -11.81 -6.69 -17.72
N ALA A 109 -11.97 -8.01 -17.86
CA ALA A 109 -12.56 -8.63 -19.05
C ALA A 109 -14.00 -8.18 -19.32
N GLY A 110 -14.73 -7.74 -18.27
CA GLY A 110 -16.08 -7.18 -18.40
C GLY A 110 -16.12 -5.69 -18.78
N ARG A 111 -14.98 -5.04 -19.06
CA ARG A 111 -14.90 -3.61 -19.39
C ARG A 111 -14.54 -3.43 -20.86
N ARG A 112 -15.08 -2.38 -21.48
CA ARG A 112 -14.60 -1.93 -22.79
C ARG A 112 -13.25 -1.26 -22.64
N ARG A 113 -12.42 -1.30 -23.69
CA ARG A 113 -11.06 -0.76 -23.62
C ARG A 113 -11.04 0.74 -23.32
N GLU A 114 -12.03 1.49 -23.79
CA GLU A 114 -12.16 2.92 -23.56
C GLU A 114 -12.51 3.25 -22.09
N GLN A 115 -12.87 2.25 -21.29
CA GLN A 115 -13.09 2.39 -19.84
C GLN A 115 -11.84 2.06 -19.02
N LEU A 116 -10.80 1.53 -19.65
CA LEU A 116 -9.54 1.12 -19.03
C LEU A 116 -8.40 2.09 -19.40
N VAL A 117 -8.74 3.37 -19.54
CA VAL A 117 -7.81 4.46 -19.86
C VAL A 117 -7.75 5.45 -18.70
N HIS A 118 -6.68 6.21 -18.62
CA HIS A 118 -6.52 7.27 -17.62
C HIS A 118 -5.58 8.32 -18.19
N ASP A 119 -5.98 9.58 -18.21
CA ASP A 119 -5.25 10.67 -18.87
C ASP A 119 -3.77 10.74 -18.48
N ARG A 120 -3.47 10.53 -17.20
CA ARG A 120 -2.08 10.47 -16.71
C ARG A 120 -1.25 9.39 -17.41
N ILE A 121 -1.83 8.21 -17.64
CA ILE A 121 -1.14 7.10 -18.33
C ILE A 121 -0.98 7.44 -19.82
N ASP A 122 -2.00 8.02 -20.44
CA ASP A 122 -1.93 8.44 -21.85
C ASP A 122 -0.86 9.53 -22.05
N GLN A 123 -0.75 10.47 -21.11
CA GLN A 123 0.33 11.47 -21.08
C GLN A 123 1.71 10.83 -20.97
N TRP A 124 1.89 9.84 -20.09
CA TRP A 124 3.17 9.12 -19.96
C TRP A 124 3.52 8.34 -21.22
N LEU A 125 2.54 7.69 -21.85
CA LEU A 125 2.73 6.94 -23.07
C LEU A 125 2.96 7.85 -24.29
N GLY A 126 2.45 9.08 -24.26
CA GLY A 126 2.70 10.10 -25.27
C GLY A 126 4.00 10.89 -25.09
N ASP A 127 4.72 10.67 -23.99
CA ASP A 127 6.00 11.32 -23.70
C ASP A 127 7.17 10.37 -24.07
N ASP A 128 7.91 10.73 -25.11
CA ASP A 128 9.02 9.95 -25.64
C ASP A 128 10.16 9.73 -24.63
N GLU A 129 10.39 10.69 -23.74
CA GLU A 129 11.44 10.59 -22.72
C GLU A 129 11.02 9.61 -21.63
N ILE A 130 9.76 9.70 -21.16
CA ILE A 130 9.21 8.76 -20.19
C ILE A 130 9.19 7.35 -20.77
N CYS A 131 8.68 7.15 -21.98
CA CYS A 131 8.66 5.86 -22.65
C CYS A 131 10.05 5.24 -22.78
N ARG A 132 11.05 6.03 -23.20
CA ARG A 132 12.45 5.58 -23.31
C ARG A 132 12.99 5.15 -21.95
N THR A 133 12.74 5.94 -20.91
CA THR A 133 13.21 5.66 -19.55
C THR A 133 12.60 4.37 -19.01
N LEU A 134 11.27 4.19 -19.16
CA LEU A 134 10.58 2.96 -18.76
C LEU A 134 11.11 1.73 -19.51
N GLY A 135 11.39 1.87 -20.81
CA GLY A 135 11.98 0.82 -21.64
C GLY A 135 13.38 0.41 -21.17
N LEU A 136 14.25 1.39 -20.86
CA LEU A 136 15.60 1.15 -20.33
C LEU A 136 15.56 0.42 -18.98
N LEU A 137 14.73 0.89 -18.05
CA LEU A 137 14.57 0.27 -16.73
C LEU A 137 14.05 -1.17 -16.83
N SER A 138 13.10 -1.42 -17.75
CA SER A 138 12.58 -2.77 -18.01
C SER A 138 13.65 -3.70 -18.58
N ALA A 139 14.44 -3.22 -19.54
CA ALA A 139 15.53 -3.99 -20.14
C ALA A 139 16.64 -4.32 -19.14
N GLU A 140 16.98 -3.36 -18.26
CA GLU A 140 17.98 -3.54 -17.22
C GLU A 140 17.55 -4.61 -16.21
N GLU A 141 16.29 -4.59 -15.75
CA GLU A 141 15.75 -5.60 -14.85
C GLU A 141 15.68 -6.98 -15.51
N MET A 142 15.27 -7.06 -16.78
CA MET A 142 15.28 -8.32 -17.55
C MET A 142 16.70 -8.91 -17.65
N LYS A 143 17.70 -8.06 -17.91
CA LYS A 143 19.11 -8.47 -17.95
C LYS A 143 19.60 -8.94 -16.58
N ARG A 144 19.26 -8.21 -15.51
CA ARG A 144 19.61 -8.59 -14.13
C ARG A 144 19.04 -9.95 -13.74
N ARG A 145 17.78 -10.22 -14.11
CA ARG A 145 17.14 -11.53 -13.87
C ARG A 145 17.76 -12.67 -14.68
N ALA A 146 18.17 -12.39 -15.93
CA ALA A 146 18.85 -13.39 -16.76
C ALA A 146 20.23 -13.77 -16.21
N LEU A 147 20.94 -12.82 -15.60
CA LEU A 147 22.26 -13.03 -14.99
C LEU A 147 22.22 -13.63 -13.57
N ALA A 148 21.07 -13.56 -12.89
CA ALA A 148 20.86 -14.11 -11.56
C ALA A 148 20.33 -15.57 -11.55
N ARG A 149 20.22 -16.20 -12.74
CA ARG A 149 19.88 -17.61 -12.95
C ARG A 149 21.13 -18.40 -13.32
#